data_AF-A0A843HCY7-F1
#
_entry.id   AF-A0A843HCY7-F1
#
_cell.length_a   1.000
_cell.length_b   1.000
_cell.length_c   1.000
_cell.angle_alpha   90.00
_cell.angle_beta   90.00
_cell.angle_gamma   90.00
#
_symmetry.space_group_name_H-M   'P 1'
#
loop_
_entity.id
_entity.type
_entity.pdbx_description
1 polymer ?
#
loop_
_entity_poly.entity_id
_entity_poly.type
_entity_poly.pdbx_seq_one_letter_code
_entity_poly.pdbx_strand_id
1 'polypeptide(L)' 'MKRVIKKELTEKEYSHFIKKILAINEKEGHLPEYIEYDDCRIYKIEYIETIENVNKFILENGRHPETVNIYLQKHNRNN' A
#
# COMPACT_ATOMS: atom_id res chain seq x y z
N MET A 1 16.64 10.63 6.66
CA MET A 1 16.07 9.59 7.54
C MET A 1 15.82 8.34 6.71
N LYS A 2 16.23 7.15 7.19
CA LYS A 2 15.91 5.89 6.49
C LYS A 2 14.42 5.59 6.66
N ARG A 3 13.71 5.33 5.56
CA ARG A 3 12.32 4.84 5.60
C ARG A 3 12.33 3.43 6.18
N VAL A 4 11.42 3.15 7.12
CA VAL A 4 11.29 1.82 7.70
C VAL A 4 10.33 1.03 6.83
N ILE A 5 10.76 -0.13 6.34
CA ILE A 5 9.88 -1.04 5.60
C ILE A 5 8.95 -1.69 6.63
N LYS A 6 7.65 -1.56 6.38
CA LYS A 6 6.59 -2.11 7.22
C LYS A 6 6.15 -3.48 6.73
N LYS A 7 6.08 -3.66 5.41
CA LYS A 7 5.75 -4.93 4.76
C LYS A 7 6.37 -4.94 3.37
N GLU A 8 6.89 -6.09 2.98
CA GLU A 8 7.33 -6.38 1.62
C GLU A 8 6.32 -7.34 0.99
N LEU A 9 5.91 -7.07 -0.25
CA LEU A 9 4.93 -7.86 -1.00
C LEU A 9 5.52 -8.25 -2.35
N THR A 10 5.29 -9.50 -2.76
CA THR A 10 5.43 -9.91 -4.16
C THR A 10 4.36 -9.26 -5.03
N GLU A 11 4.53 -9.28 -6.36
CA GLU A 11 3.51 -8.81 -7.31
C GLU A 11 2.13 -9.46 -7.08
N LYS A 12 2.10 -10.76 -6.75
CA LYS A 12 0.87 -11.50 -6.48
C LYS A 12 0.21 -11.04 -5.18
N GLU A 13 0.99 -10.85 -4.12
CA GLU A 13 0.49 -10.36 -2.84
C GLU A 13 0.00 -8.92 -2.94
N TYR A 14 0.75 -8.06 -3.65
CA TYR A 14 0.31 -6.70 -3.96
C TYR A 14 -1.00 -6.69 -4.75
N SER A 15 -1.13 -7.54 -5.77
CA SER A 15 -2.38 -7.68 -6.52
C SER A 15 -3.56 -8.10 -5.63
N HIS A 16 -3.33 -9.05 -4.71
CA HIS A 16 -4.35 -9.46 -3.75
C HIS A 16 -4.71 -8.35 -2.75
N PHE A 17 -3.69 -7.62 -2.29
CA PHE A 17 -3.84 -6.47 -1.41
C PHE A 17 -4.70 -5.37 -2.03
N ILE A 18 -4.45 -5.00 -3.30
CA ILE A 18 -5.27 -4.02 -4.03
C ILE A 18 -6.71 -4.50 -4.20
N LYS A 19 -6.92 -5.76 -4.58
CA LYS A 19 -8.27 -6.34 -4.69
C LYS A 19 -9.04 -6.22 -3.38
N LYS A 20 -8.38 -6.44 -2.23
CA LYS A 20 -9.00 -6.30 -0.92
C LYS A 20 -9.41 -4.85 -0.62
N ILE A 21 -8.56 -3.87 -0.96
CA ILE A 21 -8.90 -2.44 -0.82
C ILE A 21 -10.11 -2.07 -1.69
N LEU A 22 -10.10 -2.49 -2.95
CA LEU A 22 -11.18 -2.20 -3.90
C LEU A 22 -12.50 -2.84 -3.45
N ALA A 23 -12.48 -4.10 -3.00
CA ALA A 23 -13.67 -4.78 -2.50
C ALA A 23 -14.31 -4.07 -1.30
N ILE A 24 -13.50 -3.50 -0.40
CA ILE A 24 -14.00 -2.67 0.71
C ILE A 24 -14.61 -1.38 0.17
N ASN A 25 -13.93 -0.70 -0.76
CA ASN A 25 -14.43 0.53 -1.36
C ASN A 25 -15.75 0.33 -2.13
N GLU A 26 -15.90 -0.77 -2.85
CA GLU A 26 -17.16 -1.13 -3.53
C GLU A 26 -18.31 -1.35 -2.56
N LYS A 27 -18.02 -1.89 -1.36
CA LYS A 27 -19.03 -2.15 -0.33
C LYS A 27 -19.40 -0.89 0.46
N GLU A 28 -18.42 -0.11 0.87
CA GLU A 28 -18.59 1.03 1.78
C GLU A 28 -18.73 2.38 1.04
N GLY A 29 -18.45 2.42 -0.27
CA GLY A 29 -18.47 3.62 -1.10
C GLY A 29 -17.27 4.55 -0.91
N HIS A 30 -16.29 4.17 -0.09
CA HIS A 30 -15.08 4.95 0.17
C HIS A 30 -13.89 4.06 0.55
N LEU A 31 -12.68 4.55 0.30
CA LEU A 31 -11.44 3.85 0.66
C LEU A 31 -11.26 3.77 2.18
N PRO A 32 -10.94 2.58 2.73
CA PRO A 32 -10.85 2.37 4.18
C PRO A 32 -9.68 3.14 4.82
N GLU A 33 -9.84 3.64 6.05
CA GLU A 33 -8.77 4.36 6.75
C GLU A 33 -7.52 3.51 7.02
N TYR A 34 -7.71 2.20 7.16
CA TYR A 34 -6.64 1.21 7.23
C TYR A 34 -7.15 -0.14 6.73
N ILE A 35 -6.21 -1.02 6.42
CA ILE A 35 -6.47 -2.41 6.05
C ILE A 35 -5.58 -3.31 6.88
N GLU A 36 -6.14 -4.39 7.41
CA GLU A 36 -5.37 -5.45 8.06
C GLU A 36 -5.01 -6.48 7.00
N TYR A 37 -3.71 -6.69 6.81
CA TYR A 37 -3.15 -7.61 5.82
C TYR A 37 -1.99 -8.37 6.44
N ASP A 38 -2.13 -9.69 6.54
CA ASP A 38 -1.11 -10.60 7.09
C ASP A 38 -0.55 -10.10 8.44
N ASP A 39 -1.48 -9.91 9.38
CA ASP A 39 -1.30 -9.37 10.74
C ASP A 39 -0.65 -7.97 10.82
N CYS A 40 -0.57 -7.26 9.70
CA CYS A 40 -0.06 -5.90 9.63
C CYS A 40 -1.19 -4.92 9.32
N ARG A 41 -1.37 -3.90 10.18
CA ARG A 41 -2.27 -2.78 9.92
C ARG A 41 -1.58 -1.76 9.02
N ILE A 42 -2.04 -1.63 7.79
CA ILE A 42 -1.54 -0.67 6.81
C ILE A 42 -2.54 0.48 6.69
N TYR A 43 -2.11 1.68 7.01
CA TYR A 43 -2.95 2.88 6.98
C TYR A 43 -3.12 3.40 5.55
N LYS A 44 -4.19 4.16 5.33
CA LYS A 44 -4.51 4.80 4.06
C LYS A 44 -3.35 5.54 3.43
N ILE A 45 -2.67 6.36 4.22
CA ILE A 45 -1.53 7.11 3.73
C ILE A 45 -0.39 6.20 3.23
N GLU A 46 -0.17 5.06 3.89
CA GLU A 46 0.90 4.12 3.54
C GLU A 46 0.58 3.34 2.26
N TYR A 47 -0.67 2.87 2.12
CA TYR A 47 -1.06 2.12 0.93
C TYR A 47 -1.25 3.03 -0.29
N ILE A 48 -1.71 4.27 -0.12
CA ILE A 48 -1.80 5.24 -1.22
C ILE A 48 -0.41 5.55 -1.75
N GLU A 49 0.54 5.88 -0.86
CA GLU A 49 1.93 6.14 -1.26
C GLU A 49 2.55 4.91 -1.95
N THR A 50 2.23 3.71 -1.47
CA THR A 50 2.67 2.46 -2.12
C THR A 50 2.11 2.33 -3.54
N ILE A 51 0.81 2.58 -3.73
CA ILE A 51 0.16 2.54 -5.05
C ILE A 51 0.78 3.57 -6.00
N GLU A 52 1.01 4.79 -5.53
CA GLU A 52 1.65 5.85 -6.31
C GLU A 52 3.06 5.46 -6.74
N ASN A 53 3.86 4.89 -5.83
CA ASN A 53 5.22 4.43 -6.14
C ASN A 53 5.22 3.29 -7.17
N VAL A 54 4.30 2.33 -7.06
CA VAL A 54 4.17 1.23 -8.02
C VAL A 54 3.75 1.76 -9.39
N ASN A 55 2.75 2.66 -9.44
CA ASN A 55 2.31 3.26 -10.69
C ASN A 55 3.43 4.05 -11.36
N LYS A 56 4.18 4.84 -10.59
CA LYS A 56 5.35 5.57 -11.08
C LYS A 56 6.39 4.61 -11.66
N PHE A 57 6.70 3.53 -10.95
CA PHE A 57 7.64 2.52 -11.42
C PHE A 57 7.20 1.91 -12.76
N ILE A 58 5.91 1.56 -12.89
CA ILE A 58 5.35 0.99 -14.13
C ILE A 58 5.45 2.00 -15.28
N LEU A 59 5.13 3.27 -15.05
CA LEU A 59 5.23 4.33 -16.05
C LEU A 59 6.68 4.55 -16.51
N GLU A 60 7.65 4.49 -15.59
CA GLU A 60 9.07 4.72 -15.89
C GLU A 60 9.75 3.52 -16.56
N ASN A 61 9.34 2.29 -16.23
CA ASN A 61 10.06 1.07 -16.64
C ASN A 61 9.28 0.18 -17.62
N GLY A 62 7.99 0.42 -17.83
CA GLY A 62 7.13 -0.41 -18.68
C GLY A 62 6.87 -1.82 -18.14
N ARG A 63 7.17 -2.08 -16.86
CA ARG A 63 6.97 -3.39 -16.20
C ARG A 63 6.56 -3.23 -14.73
N HIS A 64 5.96 -4.27 -14.17
CA HIS A 64 5.68 -4.33 -12.73
C HIS A 64 6.97 -4.49 -11.91
N PRO A 65 7.03 -3.93 -10.69
CA PRO A 65 8.13 -4.20 -9.77
C PRO A 65 8.06 -5.65 -9.28
N GLU A 66 9.22 -6.31 -9.19
CA GLU A 66 9.32 -7.68 -8.67
C GLU A 66 8.90 -7.75 -7.19
N THR A 67 9.18 -6.68 -6.46
CA THR A 67 8.85 -6.55 -5.04
C THR A 67 8.32 -5.15 -4.74
N VAL A 68 7.29 -5.07 -3.90
CA VAL A 68 6.63 -3.84 -3.49
C VAL A 68 6.85 -3.64 -1.99
N ASN A 69 7.49 -2.52 -1.65
CA ASN A 69 7.75 -2.15 -0.26
C ASN A 69 6.71 -1.15 0.23
N ILE A 70 5.97 -1.52 1.26
CA ILE A 70 5.12 -0.63 2.04
C ILE A 70 5.96 -0.03 3.14
N TYR A 71 6.09 1.30 3.15
CA TYR A 71 6.87 2.02 4.15
C TYR A 71 5.98 2.47 5.30
N LEU A 72 6.52 2.38 6.51
CA LEU A 72 5.89 2.95 7.69
C LEU A 72 5.91 4.48 7.57
N GLN A 73 4.73 5.09 7.53
CA GLN A 73 4.64 6.53 7.75
C GLN A 73 4.58 6.81 9.25
N LYS A 74 5.48 7.69 9.71
CA LYS A 74 5.31 8.31 11.02
C LYS A 74 4.08 9.20 10.93
N HIS A 75 2.96 8.75 11.47
CA HIS A 75 1.91 9.68 11.86
C HIS A 75 2.55 10.66 12.83
N ASN A 76 2.83 11.89 12.38
CA ASN A 76 2.91 13.00 13.31
C ASN A 76 1.52 13.13 13.91
N ARG A 77 1.26 12.40 14.99
CA ARG A 77 0.23 12.77 15.96
C ARG A 77 0.67 14.12 16.51
N ASN A 78 0.32 15.20 15.82
CA ASN A 78 0.20 16.47 16.47
C ASN A 78 -0.98 16.29 17.43
N ASN A 79 -0.61 16.11 18.68
CA ASN A 79 -1.47 15.99 19.85
C ASN A 79 -2.11 17.35 20.16
#